data_AF-A0A7L7VUJ9-F1
#
_entry.id   AF-A0A7L7VUJ9-F1
#
_cell.length_a   1.000
_cell.length_b   1.000
_cell.length_c   1.000
_cell.angle_alpha   90.00
_cell.angle_beta   90.00
_cell.angle_gamma   90.00
#
_symmetry.space_group_name_H-M   'P 1'
#
loop_
_entity.id
_entity.type
_entity.pdbx_description
1 polymer ?
#
loop_
_entity_poly.entity_id
_entity_poly.type
_entity_poly.pdbx_seq_one_letter_code
_entity_poly.pdbx_strand_id
1 'polypeptide(L)'
;MSAERTFEFIPCNDPDPWIETTAASAEVRQFARESLRWQAQEIIDEVLNGTDPNEELARARLRRCVAQNPGRPERALLQQLMLNRDRQGGSTL
;
A
#
# COMPACT_ATOMS: atom_id res chain seq x y z
N MET A 1 -50.62 -29.37 -1.04
CA MET A 1 -50.56 -27.89 -1.01
C MET A 1 -49.10 -27.51 -0.85
N SER A 2 -48.45 -27.13 -1.96
CA SER A 2 -47.03 -26.73 -1.97
C SER A 2 -46.92 -25.26 -1.60
N ALA A 3 -46.17 -24.94 -0.55
CA ALA A 3 -45.81 -23.57 -0.22
C ALA A 3 -44.61 -23.17 -1.09
N GLU A 4 -44.89 -22.46 -2.18
CA GLU A 4 -43.85 -21.78 -2.95
C GLU A 4 -43.30 -20.64 -2.09
N ARG A 5 -42.06 -20.79 -1.60
CA ARG A 5 -41.33 -19.69 -0.96
C ARG A 5 -40.90 -18.72 -2.06
N THR A 6 -41.68 -17.66 -2.25
CA THR A 6 -41.26 -16.48 -3.00
C THR A 6 -40.13 -15.82 -2.22
N PHE A 7 -38.89 -16.10 -2.61
CA PHE A 7 -37.76 -15.28 -2.21
C PHE A 7 -37.83 -14.00 -3.05
N GLU A 8 -38.43 -12.94 -2.48
CA GLU A 8 -38.25 -11.61 -3.04
C GLU A 8 -36.75 -11.28 -2.95
N PHE A 9 -36.10 -11.26 -4.10
CA PHE A 9 -34.77 -10.74 -4.27
C PHE A 9 -34.86 -9.22 -4.05
N ILE A 10 -34.63 -8.77 -2.82
CA ILE A 10 -34.44 -7.35 -2.53
C ILE A 10 -33.21 -6.92 -3.35
N PRO A 11 -33.36 -6.06 -4.37
CA PRO A 11 -32.20 -5.50 -5.04
C PRO A 11 -31.44 -4.74 -3.96
N CYS A 12 -30.20 -5.17 -3.68
CA CYS A 12 -29.30 -4.44 -2.81
C CYS A 12 -28.97 -3.11 -3.50
N ASN A 13 -29.84 -2.13 -3.32
CA ASN A 13 -29.56 -0.72 -3.54
C ASN A 13 -29.00 -0.10 -2.25
N ASP A 14 -28.31 -0.91 -1.44
CA ASP A 14 -27.45 -0.39 -0.39
C ASP A 14 -26.19 0.08 -1.12
N PRO A 15 -25.95 1.40 -1.26
CA PRO A 15 -24.64 1.85 -1.70
C PRO A 15 -23.64 1.26 -0.71
N ASP A 16 -22.70 0.45 -1.21
CA ASP A 16 -21.66 -0.11 -0.35
C ASP A 16 -21.05 1.05 0.45
N PRO A 17 -21.17 1.06 1.80
CA PRO A 17 -20.72 2.19 2.62
C PRO A 17 -19.22 2.42 2.50
N TRP A 18 -18.47 1.44 1.98
CA TRP A 18 -17.06 1.57 1.64
C TRP A 18 -16.83 2.19 0.24
N ILE A 19 -17.85 2.23 -0.62
CA ILE A 19 -17.83 2.80 -1.98
C ILE A 19 -18.39 4.23 -2.05
N GLU A 20 -19.13 4.71 -1.02
CA GLU A 20 -19.39 6.15 -0.82
C GLU A 20 -18.08 6.98 -0.72
N THR A 21 -16.95 6.31 -0.50
CA THR A 21 -15.58 6.88 -0.46
C THR A 21 -15.03 7.30 -1.82
N THR A 22 -15.82 7.36 -2.90
CA THR A 22 -15.40 8.18 -4.06
C THR A 22 -15.48 9.68 -3.76
N ALA A 23 -16.19 10.08 -2.69
CA ALA A 23 -16.35 11.45 -2.20
C ALA A 23 -15.58 11.75 -0.89
N ALA A 24 -14.47 11.05 -0.59
CA ALA A 24 -13.62 11.45 0.54
C ALA A 24 -13.30 12.95 0.44
N SER A 25 -13.63 13.72 1.47
CA SER A 25 -13.43 15.18 1.45
C SER A 25 -11.97 15.52 1.10
N ALA A 26 -11.73 16.69 0.52
CA ALA A 26 -10.38 17.11 0.14
C ALA A 26 -9.39 17.01 1.33
N GLU A 27 -9.88 17.31 2.53
CA GLU A 27 -9.20 17.21 3.81
C GLU A 27 -8.83 15.77 4.15
N VAL A 28 -9.75 14.81 3.95
CA VAL A 28 -9.49 13.38 4.21
C VAL A 28 -8.42 12.86 3.25
N ARG A 29 -8.48 13.24 1.98
CA ARG A 29 -7.46 12.85 1.00
C ARG A 29 -6.10 13.47 1.30
N GLN A 30 -6.07 14.71 1.77
CA GLN A 30 -4.85 15.38 2.20
C GLN A 30 -4.25 14.68 3.42
N PHE A 31 -5.06 14.45 4.46
CA PHE A 31 -4.65 13.73 5.66
C PHE A 31 -4.09 12.35 5.34
N ALA A 32 -4.74 11.59 4.46
CA ALA A 32 -4.26 10.27 4.04
C ALA A 32 -2.90 10.35 3.33
N ARG A 33 -2.68 11.35 2.48
CA ARG A 33 -1.39 11.57 1.79
C ARG A 33 -0.27 11.94 2.76
N GLU A 34 -0.56 12.82 3.72
CA GLU A 34 0.41 13.24 4.74
C GLU A 34 0.75 12.08 5.68
N SER A 35 -0.27 11.34 6.12
CA SER A 35 -0.10 10.11 6.91
C SER A 35 0.75 9.08 6.18
N LEU A 36 0.47 8.84 4.90
CA LEU A 36 1.24 7.89 4.10
C LEU A 36 2.71 8.32 3.95
N ARG A 37 2.97 9.61 3.73
CA ARG A 37 4.33 10.13 3.65
C ARG A 37 5.10 9.89 4.94
N TRP A 38 4.47 10.18 6.08
CA TRP A 38 5.08 10.00 7.39
C TRP A 38 5.35 8.52 7.68
N GLN A 39 4.37 7.65 7.44
CA GLN A 39 4.53 6.20 7.61
C GLN A 39 5.62 5.63 6.70
N ALA A 40 5.68 6.07 5.44
CA ALA A 40 6.73 5.63 4.53
C ALA A 40 8.11 6.05 5.02
N GLN A 41 8.24 7.25 5.60
CA GLN A 41 9.49 7.72 6.19
C GLN A 41 9.88 6.85 7.41
N GLU A 42 8.95 6.55 8.32
CA GLU A 42 9.24 5.70 9.47
C GLU A 42 9.72 4.30 9.07
N ILE A 43 9.03 3.67 8.12
CA ILE A 43 9.43 2.34 7.61
C ILE A 43 10.84 2.41 6.99
N ILE A 44 11.13 3.46 6.22
CA ILE A 44 12.45 3.64 5.63
C ILE A 44 13.51 3.77 6.73
N ASP A 45 13.26 4.59 7.74
CA ASP A 45 14.20 4.84 8.83
C ASP A 45 14.44 3.57 9.67
N GLU A 46 13.40 2.80 9.96
CA GLU A 46 13.50 1.51 10.65
C GLU A 46 14.37 0.53 9.86
N VAL A 47 14.10 0.36 8.55
CA VAL A 47 14.88 -0.54 7.69
C VAL A 47 16.34 -0.08 7.58
N LEU A 48 16.59 1.23 7.45
CA LEU A 48 17.94 1.76 7.31
C LEU A 48 18.75 1.70 8.61
N ASN A 49 18.09 1.70 9.77
CA ASN A 49 18.70 1.51 11.09
C ASN A 49 18.92 0.03 11.45
N GLY A 50 18.38 -0.91 10.68
CA GLY A 50 18.62 -2.34 10.87
C GLY A 50 20.11 -2.70 10.81
N THR A 51 20.54 -3.64 11.66
CA THR A 51 21.95 -4.02 11.80
C THR A 51 22.28 -5.40 11.25
N ASP A 52 21.30 -6.15 10.71
CA ASP A 52 21.58 -7.47 10.12
C ASP A 52 22.49 -7.31 8.89
N PRO A 53 23.70 -7.90 8.87
CA PRO A 53 24.59 -7.83 7.72
C PRO A 53 24.02 -8.47 6.46
N ASN A 54 23.14 -9.47 6.58
CA ASN A 54 22.51 -10.13 5.43
C ASN A 54 21.57 -9.20 4.66
N GLU A 55 21.05 -8.17 5.33
CA GLU A 55 20.14 -7.17 4.74
C GLU A 55 20.87 -5.94 4.18
N GLU A 56 22.20 -5.85 4.27
CA GLU A 56 22.95 -4.66 3.85
C GLU A 56 22.74 -4.34 2.36
N LEU A 57 22.63 -5.35 1.50
CA LEU A 57 22.32 -5.14 0.09
C LEU A 57 20.92 -4.53 -0.11
N ALA A 58 19.94 -4.92 0.71
CA ALA A 58 18.61 -4.35 0.68
C ALA A 58 18.64 -2.88 1.15
N ARG A 59 19.34 -2.58 2.26
CA ARG A 59 19.55 -1.21 2.74
C ARG A 59 20.25 -0.34 1.71
N ALA A 60 21.31 -0.82 1.07
CA ALA A 60 22.03 -0.08 0.03
C ALA A 60 21.11 0.29 -1.15
N ARG A 61 20.21 -0.61 -1.56
CA ARG A 61 19.20 -0.33 -2.59
C ARG A 61 18.16 0.67 -2.12
N LEU A 62 17.70 0.55 -0.88
CA LEU A 62 16.75 1.51 -0.31
C LEU A 62 17.36 2.92 -0.24
N ARG A 63 18.61 3.06 0.22
CA ARG A 63 19.34 4.35 0.20
C ARG A 63 19.40 4.95 -1.21
N ARG A 64 19.64 4.13 -2.24
CA ARG A 64 19.60 4.58 -3.64
C ARG A 64 18.19 5.07 -4.04
N CYS A 65 17.14 4.33 -3.69
CA CYS A 65 15.76 4.74 -3.99
C CYS A 65 15.40 6.06 -3.29
N VAL A 66 15.83 6.25 -2.03
CA VAL A 66 15.65 7.50 -1.29
C VAL A 66 16.36 8.67 -1.97
N ALA A 67 17.62 8.48 -2.38
CA ALA A 67 18.38 9.51 -3.08
C ALA A 67 17.75 9.91 -4.43
N GLN A 68 17.07 8.97 -5.11
CA GLN A 68 16.35 9.23 -6.37
C GLN A 68 14.99 9.93 -6.16
N ASN A 69 14.49 10.00 -4.93
CA ASN A 69 13.16 10.49 -4.59
C ASN A 69 13.19 11.49 -3.42
N PRO A 70 13.91 12.63 -3.55
CA PRO A 70 14.03 13.60 -2.47
C PRO A 70 12.65 14.15 -2.07
N GLY A 71 12.36 14.12 -0.76
CA GLY A 71 11.09 14.59 -0.18
C GLY A 71 9.87 13.74 -0.53
N ARG A 72 10.06 12.55 -1.12
CA ARG A 72 8.99 11.62 -1.53
C ARG A 72 9.27 10.19 -1.04
N PRO A 73 9.34 9.97 0.30
CA PRO A 73 9.62 8.65 0.87
C PRO A 73 8.61 7.59 0.40
N GLU A 74 7.34 7.95 0.20
CA GLU A 74 6.31 7.06 -0.32
C GLU A 74 6.67 6.47 -1.70
N ARG A 75 7.32 7.27 -2.55
CA ARG A 75 7.74 6.84 -3.88
C ARG A 75 9.04 6.03 -3.84
N ALA A 76 9.96 6.39 -2.94
CA ALA A 76 11.17 5.62 -2.70
C ALA A 76 10.86 4.19 -2.22
N LEU A 77 9.94 4.08 -1.25
CA LEU A 77 9.52 2.80 -0.69
C LEU A 77 8.80 1.94 -1.74
N LEU A 78 7.86 2.53 -2.49
CA LEU A 78 7.18 1.82 -3.58
C LEU A 78 8.16 1.27 -4.62
N GLN A 79 9.12 2.10 -5.06
CA GLN A 79 10.15 1.68 -6.02
C GLN A 79 10.96 0.49 -5.49
N GLN A 80 11.38 0.53 -4.22
CA GLN A 80 12.09 -0.59 -3.59
C GLN A 80 11.23 -1.85 -3.52
N LEU A 81 9.94 -1.75 -3.18
CA LEU A 81 9.02 -2.88 -3.11
C LEU A 81 8.82 -3.53 -4.49
N MET A 82 8.70 -2.72 -5.56
CA MET A 82 8.61 -3.22 -6.94
C MET A 82 9.88 -3.96 -7.35
N LEU A 83 11.06 -3.39 -7.08
CA LEU A 83 12.35 -4.04 -7.36
C LEU A 83 12.51 -5.38 -6.62
N ASN A 84 11.94 -5.51 -5.42
CA ASN A 84 11.95 -6.76 -4.67
C ASN A 84 10.96 -7.78 -5.22
N ARG A 85 9.79 -7.34 -5.70
CA ARG A 85 8.80 -8.21 -6.37
C ARG A 85 9.38 -8.86 -7.62
N ASP A 86 10.04 -8.08 -8.48
CA ASP A 86 10.64 -8.59 -9.72
C ASP A 86 11.74 -9.63 -9.46
N ARG A 87 12.37 -9.60 -8.28
CA ARG A 87 13.36 -10.62 -7.87
C ARG A 87 12.74 -11.90 -7.33
N GLN A 88 11.55 -11.84 -6.74
CA GLN A 88 10.86 -13.03 -6.20
C GLN A 88 10.11 -13.82 -7.29
N GLY A 89 9.73 -13.17 -8.41
CA GLY A 89 9.13 -13.84 -9.56
C GLY A 89 10.10 -14.67 -10.42
N GLY A 90 11.39 -14.72 -10.08
CA GLY A 90 12.43 -15.44 -10.85
C GLY A 90 12.78 -16.85 -10.35
N SER A 91 12.13 -17.35 -9.30
CA SER A 91 12.36 -18.69 -8.75
C SER A 91 11.17 -19.62 -9.01
N THR A 92 10.91 -19.92 -10.28
CA THR A 92 10.16 -21.11 -10.71
C THR A 92 10.69 -21.51 -12.09
N LEU A 93 11.83 -22.19 -12.10
CA LEU A 93 12.29 -23.05 -13.20
C LEU A 93 12.68 -24.39 -12.60
#